data_AF-A0A087FXQ0-F1
#
_entry.id   AF-A0A087FXQ0-F1
#
_cell.length_a   1.000
_cell.length_b   1.000
_cell.length_c   1.000
_cell.angle_alpha   90.00
_cell.angle_beta   90.00
_cell.angle_gamma   90.00
#
_symmetry.space_group_name_H-M   'P 1'
#
loop_
_entity.id
_entity.type
_entity.pdbx_description
1 polymer ?
#
loop_
_entity_poly.entity_id
_entity_poly.type
_entity_poly.pdbx_seq_one_letter_code
_entity_poly.pdbx_strand_id
1 'polypeptide(L)'
;PRDGLTAAGIRAWMGDFEHIRNVAKYAARLGQSFSSSRETLNVRSDEIEVIRDVKIRYLGTRYVFSDGIGKISAEFARRVAKKCGLTEFSPSAFQIRYGGYKGVVAVDPTSSKKLSLRKSMRKFESENTKLDVLAWSKYQPCYLNRQLITLLSTLGVKDNVFEKKQREVVEKLDAILTDPLEAHEALGLMAPGENTNILKELILCGYKPDAEPFLSMMLQNFRASKLLELRTKTRVFIPRGRSMMGCLDETEKLEYGQVVVQYSDPTRPGSRYNITGPVVVAKNPCLHPGDVRVLQAVPPLIDMVDCVVFPQKGLRPHPNECSGSDLDGDIYFVCWDPELIPPRTSEPMDYTPEPPQILDHDVTIEEIEEYFTNYIVND
;
A
#
# COMPACT_ATOMS: atom_id res chain seq x y z
N PRO A 1 -20.10 32.37 -4.78
CA PRO A 1 -19.09 32.87 -3.82
C PRO A 1 -19.72 32.98 -2.42
N ARG A 2 -19.10 32.41 -1.38
CA ARG A 2 -19.50 32.73 0.01
C ARG A 2 -18.77 34.03 0.37
N ASP A 3 -19.52 35.07 0.73
CA ASP A 3 -18.93 36.36 1.11
C ASP A 3 -17.93 36.18 2.24
N GLY A 4 -16.74 36.79 2.10
CA GLY A 4 -15.66 36.74 3.09
C GLY A 4 -14.74 35.51 3.03
N LEU A 5 -15.00 34.51 2.17
CA LEU A 5 -14.09 33.36 2.02
C LEU A 5 -12.94 33.68 1.06
N THR A 6 -11.73 33.86 1.61
CA THR A 6 -10.51 34.12 0.84
C THR A 6 -9.62 32.88 0.76
N ALA A 7 -8.73 32.82 -0.23
CA ALA A 7 -7.72 31.74 -0.32
C ALA A 7 -6.82 31.68 0.92
N ALA A 8 -6.48 32.84 1.50
CA ALA A 8 -5.75 32.92 2.76
C ALA A 8 -6.56 32.31 3.92
N GLY A 9 -7.86 32.63 4.02
CA GLY A 9 -8.74 32.03 5.03
C GLY A 9 -8.87 30.51 4.88
N ILE A 10 -8.93 30.00 3.65
CA ILE A 10 -8.95 28.55 3.39
C ILE A 10 -7.63 27.89 3.84
N ARG A 11 -6.47 28.48 3.53
CA ARG A 11 -5.17 27.93 3.96
C ARG A 11 -5.03 27.93 5.48
N ALA A 12 -5.46 29.01 6.16
CA ALA A 12 -5.47 29.06 7.62
C ALA A 12 -6.41 28.01 8.25
N TRP A 13 -7.54 27.71 7.58
CA TRP A 13 -8.45 26.65 8.01
C TRP A 13 -7.87 25.23 7.87
N MET A 14 -6.96 25.00 6.91
CA MET A 14 -6.37 23.67 6.68
C MET A 14 -5.49 23.19 7.85
N GLY A 15 -4.83 24.12 8.55
CA GLY A 15 -3.94 23.83 9.66
C GLY A 15 -2.86 24.89 9.83
N ASP A 16 -2.01 24.70 10.83
CA ASP A 16 -0.84 25.51 11.10
C ASP A 16 0.40 24.88 10.47
N PHE A 17 0.97 25.59 9.49
CA PHE A 17 2.16 25.21 8.74
C PHE A 17 3.36 26.13 9.02
N GLU A 18 3.27 27.09 9.94
CA GLU A 18 4.29 28.14 10.17
C GLU A 18 5.67 27.53 10.50
N HIS A 19 5.70 26.42 11.22
CA HIS A 19 6.92 25.69 11.55
C HIS A 19 7.61 25.00 10.35
N ILE A 20 7.00 24.98 9.16
CA ILE A 20 7.52 24.30 7.96
C ILE A 20 8.25 25.31 7.07
N ARG A 21 9.54 25.50 7.33
CA ARG A 21 10.40 26.43 6.60
C ARG A 21 11.09 25.83 5.37
N ASN A 22 10.44 24.88 4.72
CA ASN A 22 10.92 24.29 3.47
C ASN A 22 9.76 24.32 2.47
N VAL A 23 9.95 25.04 1.36
CA VAL A 23 8.90 25.34 0.38
C VAL A 23 8.26 24.06 -0.16
N ALA A 24 9.07 23.10 -0.60
CA ALA A 24 8.60 21.82 -1.12
C ALA A 24 7.75 21.05 -0.12
N LYS A 25 8.21 20.94 1.14
CA LYS A 25 7.47 20.29 2.22
C LYS A 25 6.20 21.05 2.54
N TYR A 26 6.24 22.38 2.60
CA TYR A 26 5.06 23.20 2.88
C TYR A 26 3.98 22.97 1.81
N ALA A 27 4.33 23.07 0.53
CA ALA A 27 3.44 22.83 -0.60
C ALA A 27 2.85 21.41 -0.56
N ALA A 28 3.66 20.38 -0.28
CA ALA A 28 3.19 19.01 -0.13
C ALA A 28 2.20 18.82 1.04
N ARG A 29 2.26 19.66 2.07
CA ARG A 29 1.40 19.60 3.27
C ARG A 29 0.09 20.32 3.06
N LEU A 30 0.08 21.44 2.35
CA LEU A 30 -1.14 22.01 1.78
C LEU A 30 -1.86 21.00 0.89
N GLY A 31 -1.11 20.32 0.02
CA GLY A 31 -1.62 19.28 -0.88
C GLY A 31 -2.37 18.14 -0.18
N GLN A 32 -2.04 17.83 1.08
CA GLN A 32 -2.69 16.75 1.83
C GLN A 32 -4.18 16.99 2.03
N SER A 33 -4.61 18.25 2.19
CA SER A 33 -6.02 18.63 2.35
C SER A 33 -6.87 18.42 1.09
N PHE A 34 -6.23 18.17 -0.06
CA PHE A 34 -6.88 17.90 -1.35
C PHE A 34 -6.84 16.42 -1.75
N SER A 35 -6.37 15.55 -0.86
CA SER A 35 -6.37 14.10 -1.12
C SER A 35 -7.81 13.61 -1.27
N SER A 36 -8.10 12.80 -2.29
CA SER A 36 -9.39 12.11 -2.38
C SER A 36 -9.53 11.13 -1.21
N SER A 37 -10.52 11.37 -0.34
CA SER A 37 -10.78 10.57 0.85
C SER A 37 -12.28 10.36 1.06
N ARG A 38 -12.60 9.42 1.95
CA ARG A 38 -13.93 9.26 2.51
C ARG A 38 -13.92 9.74 3.95
N GLU A 39 -14.66 10.82 4.21
CA GLU A 39 -14.91 11.27 5.58
C GLU A 39 -15.70 10.19 6.33
N THR A 40 -15.26 9.81 7.52
CA THR A 40 -15.86 8.71 8.29
C THR A 40 -16.52 9.17 9.58
N LEU A 41 -15.72 9.40 10.63
CA LEU A 41 -16.18 9.67 11.99
C LEU A 41 -15.35 10.80 12.60
N ASN A 42 -15.95 11.55 13.52
CA ASN A 42 -15.18 12.47 14.36
C ASN A 42 -14.52 11.69 15.50
N VAL A 43 -13.26 12.02 15.76
CA VAL A 43 -12.46 11.49 16.87
C VAL A 43 -11.97 12.68 17.68
N ARG A 44 -12.43 12.80 18.92
CA ARG A 44 -12.02 13.90 19.80
C ARG A 44 -10.61 13.67 20.31
N SER A 45 -9.94 14.75 20.72
CA SER A 45 -8.58 14.68 21.28
C SER A 45 -8.47 13.76 22.50
N ASP A 46 -9.51 13.68 23.34
CA ASP A 46 -9.56 12.78 24.50
C ASP A 46 -9.72 11.29 24.14
N GLU A 47 -10.11 11.00 22.90
CA GLU A 47 -10.28 9.64 22.39
C GLU A 47 -9.02 9.11 21.67
N ILE A 48 -7.98 9.93 21.64
CA ILE A 48 -6.68 9.64 21.02
C ILE A 48 -5.62 9.54 22.10
N GLU A 49 -4.60 8.74 21.82
CA GLU A 49 -3.33 8.81 22.52
C GLU A 49 -2.18 9.04 21.53
N VAL A 50 -1.16 9.78 21.97
CA VAL A 50 0.09 9.92 21.24
C VAL A 50 1.10 8.96 21.84
N ILE A 51 1.47 7.92 21.09
CA ILE A 51 2.44 6.90 21.48
C ILE A 51 3.83 7.19 20.88
N ARG A 52 4.87 6.69 21.54
CA ARG A 52 6.27 6.95 21.14
C ARG A 52 6.62 6.18 19.88
N ASP A 53 7.27 6.80 18.90
CA ASP A 53 7.87 6.06 17.79
C ASP A 53 8.82 4.95 18.26
N VAL A 54 8.79 3.81 17.58
CA VAL A 54 9.76 2.73 17.78
C VAL A 54 11.04 3.11 17.05
N LYS A 55 12.10 3.39 17.82
CA LYS A 55 13.35 3.92 17.30
C LYS A 55 14.52 3.10 17.79
N ILE A 56 15.33 2.59 16.87
CA ILE A 56 16.54 1.82 17.15
C ILE A 56 17.73 2.55 16.55
N ARG A 57 18.86 2.56 17.27
CA ARG A 57 20.13 3.08 16.76
C ARG A 57 21.05 1.92 16.44
N TYR A 58 21.57 1.89 15.23
CA TYR A 58 22.52 0.88 14.77
C TYR A 58 23.67 1.57 14.03
N LEU A 59 24.91 1.25 14.40
CA LEU A 59 26.13 1.83 13.84
C LEU A 59 26.09 3.37 13.71
N GLY A 60 25.53 4.05 14.71
CA GLY A 60 25.41 5.51 14.74
C GLY A 60 24.16 6.06 14.05
N THR A 61 23.57 5.35 13.08
CA THR A 61 22.33 5.75 12.39
C THR A 61 21.10 5.43 13.22
N ARG A 62 20.15 6.37 13.29
CA ARG A 62 18.88 6.19 14.00
C ARG A 62 17.77 5.91 13.00
N TYR A 63 17.15 4.74 13.12
CA TYR A 63 16.00 4.36 12.31
C TYR A 63 14.70 4.45 13.10
N VAL A 64 13.61 4.74 12.40
CA VAL A 64 12.25 4.73 12.93
C VAL A 64 11.51 3.55 12.31
N PHE A 65 11.30 2.49 13.09
CA PHE A 65 10.63 1.27 12.62
C PHE A 65 9.13 1.46 12.43
N SER A 66 8.55 2.41 13.17
CA SER A 66 7.13 2.74 13.14
C SER A 66 6.83 4.01 12.32
N ASP A 67 7.66 4.36 11.34
CA ASP A 67 7.48 5.60 10.58
C ASP A 67 6.18 5.55 9.77
N GLY A 68 5.27 6.48 10.06
CA GLY A 68 4.01 6.59 9.33
C GLY A 68 2.90 5.64 9.78
N ILE A 69 3.10 4.82 10.83
CA ILE A 69 2.06 3.88 11.30
C ILE A 69 1.66 4.07 12.76
N GLY A 70 0.36 3.99 13.01
CA GLY A 70 -0.25 3.97 14.34
C GLY A 70 -1.24 2.82 14.50
N LYS A 71 -2.10 2.93 15.51
CA LYS A 71 -3.05 1.88 15.88
C LYS A 71 -4.47 2.40 15.87
N ILE A 72 -5.42 1.52 15.57
CA ILE A 72 -6.85 1.75 15.68
C ILE A 72 -7.47 0.63 16.52
N SER A 73 -8.34 0.96 17.49
CA SER A 73 -8.98 -0.09 18.29
C SER A 73 -9.95 -0.93 17.44
N ALA A 74 -10.09 -2.21 17.78
CA ALA A 74 -10.93 -3.14 17.03
C ALA A 74 -12.42 -2.71 16.97
N GLU A 75 -12.95 -2.10 18.03
CA GLU A 75 -14.31 -1.56 18.01
C GLU A 75 -14.42 -0.38 17.05
N PHE A 76 -13.48 0.56 17.10
CA PHE A 76 -13.53 1.75 16.26
C PHE A 76 -13.28 1.42 14.79
N ALA A 77 -12.36 0.50 14.49
CA ALA A 77 -12.11 -0.02 13.15
C ALA A 77 -13.38 -0.57 12.49
N ARG A 78 -14.21 -1.35 13.21
CA ARG A 78 -15.50 -1.85 12.70
C ARG A 78 -16.48 -0.72 12.37
N ARG A 79 -16.51 0.34 13.19
CA ARG A 79 -17.36 1.52 12.95
C ARG A 79 -16.89 2.30 11.72
N VAL A 80 -15.57 2.47 11.56
CA VAL A 80 -14.95 3.09 10.37
C VAL A 80 -15.23 2.26 9.11
N ALA A 81 -15.06 0.93 9.17
CA ALA A 81 -15.37 0.01 8.07
C ALA A 81 -16.83 0.15 7.61
N LYS A 82 -17.79 0.15 8.54
CA LYS A 82 -19.21 0.37 8.23
C LYS A 82 -19.46 1.71 7.54
N LYS A 83 -18.79 2.79 8.00
CA LYS A 83 -18.86 4.11 7.34
C LYS A 83 -18.23 4.11 5.95
N CYS A 84 -17.26 3.24 5.70
CA CYS A 84 -16.68 2.96 4.39
C CYS A 84 -17.55 2.04 3.50
N GLY A 85 -18.73 1.61 3.96
CA GLY A 85 -19.60 0.68 3.22
C GLY A 85 -19.14 -0.78 3.29
N LEU A 86 -18.18 -1.09 4.16
CA LEU A 86 -17.68 -2.45 4.38
C LEU A 86 -18.46 -3.08 5.53
N THR A 87 -19.57 -3.75 5.20
CA THR A 87 -20.46 -4.37 6.20
C THR A 87 -20.16 -5.84 6.45
N GLU A 88 -19.56 -6.52 5.48
CA GLU A 88 -19.30 -7.96 5.54
C GLU A 88 -17.98 -8.31 6.23
N PHE A 89 -17.03 -7.38 6.24
CA PHE A 89 -15.73 -7.57 6.88
C PHE A 89 -15.17 -6.25 7.42
N SER A 90 -14.24 -6.36 8.37
CA SER A 90 -13.44 -5.23 8.85
C SER A 90 -12.01 -5.38 8.34
N PRO A 91 -11.46 -4.41 7.58
CA PRO A 91 -10.05 -4.40 7.23
C PRO A 91 -9.13 -4.43 8.46
N SER A 92 -7.92 -4.95 8.26
CA SER A 92 -6.87 -4.99 9.28
C SER A 92 -6.06 -3.70 9.38
N ALA A 93 -6.08 -2.86 8.34
CA ALA A 93 -5.43 -1.56 8.34
C ALA A 93 -6.15 -0.54 7.45
N PHE A 94 -5.98 0.74 7.78
CA PHE A 94 -6.55 1.88 7.05
C PHE A 94 -5.47 2.93 6.80
N GLN A 95 -5.36 3.44 5.59
CA GLN A 95 -4.61 4.66 5.32
C GLN A 95 -5.50 5.85 5.62
N ILE A 96 -5.01 6.78 6.45
CA ILE A 96 -5.82 7.85 7.02
C ILE A 96 -5.23 9.25 6.83
N ARG A 97 -6.10 10.25 7.00
CA ARG A 97 -5.77 11.63 7.35
C ARG A 97 -6.60 12.03 8.56
N TYR A 98 -5.98 12.69 9.53
CA TYR A 98 -6.64 13.12 10.76
C TYR A 98 -5.85 14.25 11.43
N GLY A 99 -6.41 15.45 11.62
CA GLY A 99 -5.79 16.51 12.45
C GLY A 99 -4.30 16.78 12.20
N GLY A 100 -3.86 16.81 10.93
CA GLY A 100 -2.43 16.97 10.56
C GLY A 100 -1.59 15.69 10.57
N TYR A 101 -2.17 14.57 11.00
CA TYR A 101 -1.59 13.23 10.89
C TYR A 101 -1.85 12.62 9.51
N LYS A 102 -0.80 12.02 8.94
CA LYS A 102 -0.82 11.20 7.72
C LYS A 102 -0.16 9.87 8.05
N GLY A 103 -0.81 8.78 7.64
CA GLY A 103 -0.20 7.46 7.73
C GLY A 103 -1.19 6.31 7.62
N VAL A 104 -0.76 5.14 8.09
CA VAL A 104 -1.60 3.94 8.27
C VAL A 104 -1.95 3.78 9.75
N VAL A 105 -3.15 3.26 10.04
CA VAL A 105 -3.50 2.73 11.35
C VAL A 105 -3.90 1.27 11.23
N ALA A 106 -3.21 0.40 11.96
CA ALA A 106 -3.47 -1.03 12.01
C ALA A 106 -4.34 -1.40 13.22
N VAL A 107 -5.20 -2.40 13.06
CA VAL A 107 -6.08 -2.86 14.14
C VAL A 107 -5.23 -3.47 15.26
N ASP A 108 -5.35 -2.89 16.46
CA ASP A 108 -4.78 -3.44 17.68
C ASP A 108 -5.93 -3.81 18.65
N PRO A 109 -6.17 -5.11 18.90
CA PRO A 109 -7.20 -5.56 19.84
C PRO A 109 -6.97 -5.09 21.28
N THR A 110 -5.74 -4.71 21.64
CA THR A 110 -5.37 -4.27 23.00
C THR A 110 -5.50 -2.76 23.19
N SER A 111 -5.72 -2.00 22.10
CA SER A 111 -5.86 -0.54 22.15
C SER A 111 -7.20 -0.14 22.78
N SER A 112 -7.14 0.65 23.86
CA SER A 112 -8.31 1.22 24.53
C SER A 112 -8.78 2.54 23.93
N LYS A 113 -7.85 3.29 23.30
CA LYS A 113 -8.16 4.53 22.58
C LYS A 113 -8.60 4.23 21.15
N LYS A 114 -9.43 5.12 20.58
CA LYS A 114 -9.90 4.99 19.20
C LYS A 114 -8.73 4.98 18.22
N LEU A 115 -7.79 5.91 18.41
CA LEU A 115 -6.55 6.01 17.65
C LEU A 115 -5.36 6.17 18.58
N SER A 116 -4.28 5.45 18.30
CA SER A 116 -2.98 5.64 18.93
C SER A 116 -1.99 6.08 17.87
N LEU A 117 -1.66 7.37 17.86
CA LEU A 117 -0.90 8.01 16.77
C LEU A 117 0.53 8.31 17.20
N ARG A 118 1.45 8.38 16.24
CA ARG A 118 2.88 8.62 16.50
C ARG A 118 3.35 9.99 16.03
N LYS A 119 4.45 10.48 16.60
CA LYS A 119 5.02 11.79 16.21
C LYS A 119 5.46 11.79 14.74
N SER A 120 6.01 10.69 14.23
CA SER A 120 6.37 10.53 12.81
C SER A 120 5.19 10.75 11.85
N MET A 121 3.97 10.44 12.28
CA MET A 121 2.75 10.63 11.50
C MET A 121 2.27 12.09 11.49
N ARG A 122 2.60 12.90 12.51
CA ARG A 122 2.14 14.29 12.62
C ARG A 122 2.97 15.19 11.73
N LYS A 123 2.35 15.75 10.69
CA LYS A 123 3.04 16.50 9.65
C LYS A 123 2.87 18.02 9.77
N PHE A 124 1.78 18.46 10.42
CA PHE A 124 1.49 19.83 10.80
C PHE A 124 0.49 19.85 11.96
N GLU A 125 0.24 21.00 12.58
CA GLU A 125 -0.72 21.11 13.68
C GLU A 125 -2.11 21.49 13.14
N SER A 126 -3.17 20.92 13.71
CA SER A 126 -4.54 21.16 13.26
C SER A 126 -5.54 20.79 14.35
N GLU A 127 -6.63 21.55 14.43
CA GLU A 127 -7.76 21.28 15.33
C GLU A 127 -8.83 20.35 14.69
N ASN A 128 -8.61 19.92 13.44
CA ASN A 128 -9.56 19.09 12.73
C ASN A 128 -9.68 17.69 13.38
N THR A 129 -10.89 17.33 13.79
CA THR A 129 -11.22 16.06 14.45
C THR A 129 -11.85 15.02 13.51
N LYS A 130 -11.97 15.32 12.22
CA LYS A 130 -12.51 14.39 11.22
C LYS A 130 -11.47 13.35 10.83
N LEU A 131 -11.88 12.09 10.85
CA LEU A 131 -11.10 10.99 10.31
C LEU A 131 -11.48 10.72 8.85
N ASP A 132 -10.51 10.91 7.98
CA ASP A 132 -10.60 10.62 6.55
C ASP A 132 -9.88 9.31 6.23
N VAL A 133 -10.55 8.39 5.54
CA VAL A 133 -9.97 7.14 5.05
C VAL A 133 -9.70 7.25 3.56
N LEU A 134 -8.46 6.96 3.15
CA LEU A 134 -8.02 7.02 1.75
C LEU A 134 -8.01 5.63 1.13
N ALA A 135 -7.56 4.64 1.89
CA ALA A 135 -7.47 3.25 1.49
C ALA A 135 -7.56 2.32 2.70
N TRP A 136 -7.68 1.03 2.47
CA TRP A 136 -7.68 0.00 3.50
C TRP A 136 -7.06 -1.29 2.98
N SER A 137 -6.70 -2.18 3.88
CA SER A 137 -6.18 -3.51 3.53
C SER A 137 -7.25 -4.35 2.84
N LYS A 138 -6.90 -4.91 1.69
CA LYS A 138 -7.75 -5.74 0.84
C LYS A 138 -6.89 -6.52 -0.13
N TYR A 139 -7.44 -7.56 -0.74
CA TYR A 139 -6.83 -8.20 -1.89
C TYR A 139 -6.43 -7.16 -2.95
N GLN A 140 -5.14 -7.16 -3.32
CA GLN A 140 -4.65 -6.47 -4.49
C GLN A 140 -3.79 -7.42 -5.33
N PRO A 141 -4.04 -7.52 -6.64
CA PRO A 141 -3.29 -8.39 -7.51
C PRO A 141 -1.82 -8.01 -7.56
N CYS A 142 -0.98 -9.02 -7.72
CA CYS A 142 0.46 -8.87 -7.80
C CYS A 142 0.92 -9.02 -9.24
N TYR A 143 1.82 -8.14 -9.65
CA TYR A 143 2.38 -8.19 -11.00
C TYR A 143 3.88 -7.96 -10.93
N LEU A 144 4.63 -8.72 -11.73
CA LEU A 144 5.94 -8.29 -12.15
C LEU A 144 5.81 -7.09 -13.08
N ASN A 145 6.83 -6.25 -13.07
CA ASN A 145 7.04 -5.16 -14.01
C ASN A 145 8.50 -5.19 -14.47
N ARG A 146 8.87 -4.28 -15.39
CA ARG A 146 10.24 -4.22 -15.93
C ARG A 146 11.32 -4.04 -14.86
N GLN A 147 11.07 -3.23 -13.84
CA GLN A 147 12.03 -2.98 -12.75
C GLN A 147 12.26 -4.25 -11.94
N LEU A 148 11.18 -4.89 -11.45
CA LEU A 148 11.26 -6.14 -10.69
C LEU A 148 11.92 -7.27 -11.49
N ILE A 149 11.58 -7.42 -12.78
CA ILE A 149 12.20 -8.45 -13.64
C ILE A 149 13.70 -8.19 -13.76
N THR A 150 14.11 -6.95 -14.00
CA THR A 150 15.53 -6.57 -14.12
C THR A 150 16.30 -6.87 -12.85
N LEU A 151 15.74 -6.51 -11.69
CA LEU A 151 16.38 -6.74 -10.39
C LEU A 151 16.42 -8.24 -10.04
N LEU A 152 15.33 -8.97 -10.24
CA LEU A 152 15.29 -10.42 -9.98
C LEU A 152 16.25 -11.19 -10.90
N SER A 153 16.33 -10.82 -12.19
CA SER A 153 17.32 -11.38 -13.13
C SER A 153 18.75 -11.09 -12.66
N THR A 154 19.03 -9.84 -12.26
CA THR A 154 20.33 -9.44 -11.68
C THR A 154 20.69 -10.27 -10.44
N LEU A 155 19.71 -10.57 -9.59
CA LEU A 155 19.90 -11.40 -8.39
C LEU A 155 19.97 -12.91 -8.71
N GLY A 156 19.75 -13.31 -9.96
CA GLY A 156 20.02 -14.66 -10.47
C GLY A 156 18.78 -15.53 -10.69
N VAL A 157 17.57 -14.96 -10.67
CA VAL A 157 16.39 -15.65 -11.22
C VAL A 157 16.60 -15.81 -12.72
N LYS A 158 16.45 -17.03 -13.26
CA LYS A 158 16.72 -17.30 -14.67
C LYS A 158 15.67 -16.65 -15.57
N ASP A 159 16.09 -16.08 -16.70
CA ASP A 159 15.20 -15.36 -17.60
C ASP A 159 14.04 -16.21 -18.14
N ASN A 160 14.28 -17.51 -18.35
CA ASN A 160 13.26 -18.47 -18.77
C ASN A 160 12.10 -18.61 -17.77
N VAL A 161 12.31 -18.29 -16.48
CA VAL A 161 11.23 -18.25 -15.49
C VAL A 161 10.26 -17.12 -15.83
N PHE A 162 10.75 -15.92 -16.17
CA PHE A 162 9.87 -14.80 -16.53
C PHE A 162 9.12 -15.06 -17.84
N GLU A 163 9.79 -15.64 -18.84
CA GLU A 163 9.15 -16.06 -20.10
C GLU A 163 8.06 -17.11 -19.86
N LYS A 164 8.31 -18.07 -18.96
CA LYS A 164 7.32 -19.07 -18.54
C LYS A 164 6.12 -18.39 -17.87
N LYS A 165 6.33 -17.50 -16.88
CA LYS A 165 5.22 -16.77 -16.23
C LYS A 165 4.42 -15.92 -17.22
N GLN A 166 5.10 -15.29 -18.19
CA GLN A 166 4.43 -14.56 -19.25
C GLN A 166 3.55 -15.47 -20.11
N ARG A 167 4.05 -16.65 -20.50
CA ARG A 167 3.31 -17.63 -21.28
C ARG A 167 2.10 -18.17 -20.53
N GLU A 168 2.25 -18.53 -19.26
CA GLU A 168 1.16 -18.96 -18.38
C GLU A 168 0.03 -17.92 -18.31
N VAL A 169 0.37 -16.62 -18.26
CA VAL A 169 -0.62 -15.54 -18.29
C VAL A 169 -1.34 -15.49 -19.64
N VAL A 170 -0.63 -15.61 -20.77
CA VAL A 170 -1.26 -15.62 -22.10
C VAL A 170 -2.20 -16.82 -22.26
N GLU A 171 -1.75 -18.02 -21.88
CA GLU A 171 -2.55 -19.25 -21.92
C GLU A 171 -3.81 -19.11 -21.07
N LYS A 172 -3.68 -18.57 -19.84
CA LYS A 172 -4.83 -18.30 -18.97
C LYS A 172 -5.80 -17.31 -19.61
N LEU A 173 -5.29 -16.24 -20.23
CA LEU A 173 -6.11 -15.23 -20.92
C LEU A 173 -6.80 -15.79 -22.17
N ASP A 174 -6.23 -16.78 -22.85
CA ASP A 174 -6.89 -17.47 -23.96
C ASP A 174 -8.01 -18.38 -23.45
N ALA A 175 -7.76 -19.11 -22.36
CA ALA A 175 -8.72 -20.03 -21.76
C ALA A 175 -10.01 -19.34 -21.30
N ILE A 176 -9.95 -18.08 -20.84
CA ILE A 176 -11.16 -17.37 -20.38
C ILE A 176 -12.24 -17.23 -21.46
N LEU A 177 -11.88 -17.34 -22.74
CA LEU A 177 -12.84 -17.18 -23.83
C LEU A 177 -13.73 -18.41 -24.03
N THR A 178 -13.36 -19.54 -23.43
CA THR A 178 -14.06 -20.83 -23.62
C THR A 178 -14.37 -21.54 -22.30
N ASP A 179 -13.53 -21.38 -21.28
CA ASP A 179 -13.67 -22.04 -19.99
C ASP A 179 -14.32 -21.08 -18.95
N PRO A 180 -15.56 -21.35 -18.50
CA PRO A 180 -16.23 -20.51 -17.50
C PRO A 180 -15.47 -20.42 -16.17
N LEU A 181 -14.79 -21.49 -15.74
CA LEU A 181 -14.07 -21.50 -14.46
C LEU A 181 -12.84 -20.59 -14.52
N GLU A 182 -12.06 -20.70 -15.59
CA GLU A 182 -10.91 -19.83 -15.83
C GLU A 182 -11.33 -18.38 -15.98
N ALA A 183 -12.44 -18.11 -16.68
CA ALA A 183 -12.99 -16.76 -16.80
C ALA A 183 -13.39 -16.18 -15.44
N HIS A 184 -14.12 -16.94 -14.62
CA HIS A 184 -14.53 -16.51 -13.29
C HIS A 184 -13.33 -16.21 -12.38
N GLU A 185 -12.31 -17.08 -12.39
CA GLU A 185 -11.10 -16.89 -11.59
C GLU A 185 -10.28 -15.69 -12.08
N ALA A 186 -10.05 -15.55 -13.38
CA ALA A 186 -9.28 -14.44 -13.96
C ALA A 186 -9.94 -13.08 -13.71
N LEU A 187 -11.26 -12.99 -13.84
CA LEU A 187 -12.03 -11.77 -13.50
C LEU A 187 -11.89 -11.42 -12.02
N GLY A 188 -11.98 -12.42 -11.13
CA GLY A 188 -11.88 -12.22 -9.69
C GLY A 188 -10.48 -11.81 -9.22
N LEU A 189 -9.43 -12.36 -9.84
CA LEU A 189 -8.05 -12.12 -9.43
C LEU A 189 -7.41 -10.93 -10.15
N MET A 190 -7.58 -10.78 -11.46
CA MET A 190 -6.80 -9.79 -12.24
C MET A 190 -7.48 -8.43 -12.41
N ALA A 191 -8.76 -8.30 -12.11
CA ALA A 191 -9.47 -7.01 -12.16
C ALA A 191 -10.67 -6.98 -11.19
N PRO A 192 -10.45 -7.12 -9.88
CA PRO A 192 -11.55 -7.05 -8.92
C PRO A 192 -12.28 -5.69 -9.02
N GLY A 193 -13.60 -5.72 -9.20
CA GLY A 193 -14.43 -4.52 -9.32
C GLY A 193 -15.89 -4.84 -9.64
N GLU A 194 -16.74 -3.80 -9.59
CA GLU A 194 -18.20 -3.96 -9.78
C GLU A 194 -18.54 -4.49 -11.18
N ASN A 195 -17.91 -3.93 -12.23
CA ASN A 195 -18.17 -4.37 -13.61
C ASN A 195 -17.80 -5.85 -13.84
N THR A 196 -16.69 -6.31 -13.25
CA THR A 196 -16.29 -7.72 -13.34
C THR A 196 -17.15 -8.64 -12.48
N ASN A 197 -17.75 -8.13 -11.40
CA ASN A 197 -18.68 -8.91 -10.59
C ASN A 197 -19.93 -9.28 -11.40
N ILE A 198 -20.46 -8.37 -12.22
CA ILE A 198 -21.58 -8.67 -13.12
C ILE A 198 -21.24 -9.84 -14.05
N LEU A 199 -20.04 -9.84 -14.64
CA LEU A 199 -19.59 -10.92 -15.52
C LEU A 199 -19.41 -12.24 -14.78
N LYS A 200 -18.89 -12.20 -13.54
CA LYS A 200 -18.80 -13.38 -12.68
C LYS A 200 -20.18 -13.95 -12.36
N GLU A 201 -21.17 -13.11 -12.03
CA GLU A 201 -22.54 -13.56 -11.77
C GLU A 201 -23.18 -14.20 -13.01
N LEU A 202 -22.98 -13.64 -14.21
CA LEU A 202 -23.43 -14.27 -15.44
C LEU A 202 -22.84 -15.69 -15.61
N ILE A 203 -21.54 -15.84 -15.36
CA ILE A 203 -20.89 -17.16 -15.39
C ILE A 203 -21.50 -18.11 -14.35
N LEU A 204 -21.75 -17.63 -13.13
CA LEU A 204 -22.38 -18.44 -12.05
C LEU A 204 -23.82 -18.84 -12.38
N CYS A 205 -24.56 -18.03 -13.16
CA CYS A 205 -25.87 -18.38 -13.69
C CYS A 205 -25.83 -19.39 -14.85
N GLY A 206 -24.64 -19.84 -15.27
CA GLY A 206 -24.47 -20.85 -16.31
C GLY A 206 -24.35 -20.28 -17.73
N TYR A 207 -24.24 -18.96 -17.90
CA TYR A 207 -23.92 -18.37 -19.19
C TYR A 207 -22.50 -18.74 -19.60
N LYS A 208 -22.32 -19.18 -20.85
CA LYS A 208 -21.03 -19.64 -21.36
C LYS A 208 -20.28 -18.51 -22.06
N PRO A 209 -18.95 -18.38 -21.85
CA PRO A 209 -18.09 -17.40 -22.52
C PRO A 209 -18.19 -17.35 -24.05
N ASP A 210 -18.47 -18.49 -24.69
CA ASP A 210 -18.50 -18.67 -26.14
C ASP A 210 -19.91 -18.68 -26.74
N ALA A 211 -20.95 -18.64 -25.91
CA ALA A 211 -22.35 -18.74 -26.36
C ALA A 211 -23.17 -17.47 -26.10
N GLU A 212 -22.89 -16.74 -25.01
CA GLU A 212 -23.63 -15.51 -24.68
C GLU A 212 -22.89 -14.29 -25.27
N PRO A 213 -23.49 -13.54 -26.22
CA PRO A 213 -22.79 -12.48 -26.95
C PRO A 213 -22.20 -11.37 -26.08
N PHE A 214 -22.90 -10.93 -25.03
CA PHE A 214 -22.42 -9.85 -24.17
C PHE A 214 -21.21 -10.30 -23.35
N LEU A 215 -21.28 -11.45 -22.69
CA LEU A 215 -20.20 -12.06 -21.93
C LEU A 215 -18.98 -12.31 -22.82
N SER A 216 -19.19 -12.87 -24.01
CA SER A 216 -18.11 -13.12 -24.98
C SER A 216 -17.37 -11.84 -25.35
N MET A 217 -18.12 -10.79 -25.73
CA MET A 217 -17.54 -9.48 -26.08
C MET A 217 -16.77 -8.87 -24.90
N MET A 218 -17.32 -8.96 -23.69
CA MET A 218 -16.69 -8.41 -22.49
C MET A 218 -15.40 -9.17 -22.11
N LEU A 219 -15.39 -10.50 -22.22
CA LEU A 219 -14.20 -11.32 -21.99
C LEU A 219 -13.12 -11.08 -23.05
N GLN A 220 -13.50 -10.90 -24.32
CA GLN A 220 -12.57 -10.52 -25.39
C GLN A 220 -11.93 -9.16 -25.12
N ASN A 221 -12.71 -8.17 -24.69
CA ASN A 221 -12.19 -6.85 -24.33
C ASN A 221 -11.26 -6.92 -23.11
N PHE A 222 -11.65 -7.67 -22.08
CA PHE A 222 -10.82 -7.92 -20.90
C PHE A 222 -9.47 -8.56 -21.30
N ARG A 223 -9.51 -9.62 -22.12
CA ARG A 223 -8.30 -10.25 -22.68
C ARG A 223 -7.44 -9.26 -23.44
N ALA A 224 -8.02 -8.50 -24.37
CA ALA A 224 -7.29 -7.53 -25.18
C ALA A 224 -6.61 -6.45 -24.31
N SER A 225 -7.30 -5.95 -23.29
CA SER A 225 -6.76 -5.01 -22.31
C SER A 225 -5.58 -5.59 -21.54
N LYS A 226 -5.69 -6.83 -21.04
CA LYS A 226 -4.60 -7.50 -20.30
C LYS A 226 -3.40 -7.83 -21.17
N LEU A 227 -3.61 -8.24 -22.42
CA LEU A 227 -2.52 -8.42 -23.39
C LEU A 227 -1.85 -7.10 -23.74
N LEU A 228 -2.59 -6.00 -23.82
CA LEU A 228 -2.03 -4.66 -24.03
C LEU A 228 -1.17 -4.22 -22.84
N GLU A 229 -1.63 -4.43 -21.60
CA GLU A 229 -0.84 -4.17 -20.38
C GLU A 229 0.44 -5.02 -20.36
N LEU A 230 0.35 -6.29 -20.73
CA LEU A 230 1.48 -7.20 -20.83
C LEU A 230 2.51 -6.71 -21.86
N ARG A 231 2.06 -6.33 -23.06
CA ARG A 231 2.93 -5.82 -24.12
C ARG A 231 3.59 -4.48 -23.77
N THR A 232 2.81 -3.54 -23.24
CA THR A 232 3.27 -2.13 -23.09
C THR A 232 3.96 -1.87 -21.77
N LYS A 233 3.64 -2.62 -20.72
CA LYS A 233 4.15 -2.40 -19.35
C LYS A 233 4.85 -3.63 -18.76
N THR A 234 4.86 -4.76 -19.48
CA THR A 234 5.40 -6.03 -18.97
C THR A 234 4.72 -6.42 -17.65
N ARG A 235 3.40 -6.19 -17.56
CA ARG A 235 2.59 -6.40 -16.36
C ARG A 235 2.19 -7.86 -16.24
N VAL A 236 3.13 -8.72 -15.82
CA VAL A 236 2.92 -10.19 -15.72
C VAL A 236 2.25 -10.52 -14.39
N PHE A 237 1.03 -11.06 -14.43
CA PHE A 237 0.28 -11.45 -13.21
C PHE A 237 0.93 -12.63 -12.49
N ILE A 238 1.07 -12.53 -11.17
CA ILE A 238 1.66 -13.57 -10.31
C ILE A 238 0.61 -14.08 -9.32
N PRO A 239 0.05 -15.30 -9.52
CA PRO A 239 -0.96 -15.86 -8.62
C PRO A 239 -0.47 -16.06 -7.18
N ARG A 240 0.81 -16.45 -7.03
CA ARG A 240 1.51 -16.64 -5.74
C ARG A 240 2.19 -15.37 -5.25
N GLY A 241 1.42 -14.29 -5.22
CA GLY A 241 1.85 -13.01 -4.69
C GLY A 241 0.69 -12.06 -4.49
N ARG A 242 0.89 -11.05 -3.65
CA ARG A 242 -0.07 -9.95 -3.43
C ARG A 242 0.69 -8.63 -3.41
N SER A 243 0.01 -7.57 -3.82
CA SER A 243 0.40 -6.21 -3.45
C SER A 243 -0.23 -5.94 -2.08
N MET A 244 0.56 -5.64 -1.05
CA MET A 244 0.07 -5.60 0.34
C MET A 244 0.46 -4.31 1.03
N MET A 245 -0.47 -3.76 1.82
CA MET A 245 -0.17 -2.60 2.67
C MET A 245 0.85 -2.99 3.74
N GLY A 246 1.86 -2.16 3.95
CA GLY A 246 2.83 -2.35 5.02
C GLY A 246 2.22 -2.12 6.39
N CYS A 247 2.52 -2.99 7.35
CA CYS A 247 2.12 -2.89 8.75
C CYS A 247 3.27 -3.23 9.69
N LEU A 248 3.12 -2.88 10.97
CA LEU A 248 4.11 -3.12 12.01
C LEU A 248 3.60 -4.15 13.02
N ASP A 249 4.47 -5.06 13.44
CA ASP A 249 4.20 -5.97 14.55
C ASP A 249 4.28 -5.22 15.89
N GLU A 250 3.13 -4.77 16.39
CA GLU A 250 2.99 -4.14 17.70
C GLU A 250 3.15 -5.12 18.88
N THR A 251 3.23 -6.45 18.63
CA THR A 251 3.40 -7.46 19.68
C THR A 251 4.84 -7.77 20.04
N GLU A 252 5.81 -7.25 19.28
CA GLU A 252 7.25 -7.48 19.48
C GLU A 252 7.63 -8.98 19.38
N LYS A 253 6.91 -9.78 18.61
CA LYS A 253 7.19 -11.21 18.48
C LYS A 253 7.98 -11.57 17.22
N LEU A 254 7.92 -10.74 16.18
CA LEU A 254 8.71 -10.93 14.98
C LEU A 254 10.16 -10.51 15.19
N GLU A 255 11.06 -11.40 14.81
CA GLU A 255 12.49 -11.12 14.76
C GLU A 255 12.87 -10.48 13.43
N TYR A 256 14.04 -9.85 13.40
CA TYR A 256 14.57 -9.26 12.16
C TYR A 256 14.74 -10.34 11.08
N GLY A 257 14.34 -10.02 9.85
CA GLY A 257 14.26 -10.96 8.73
C GLY A 257 12.94 -11.73 8.64
N GLN A 258 12.04 -11.61 9.62
CA GLN A 258 10.74 -12.29 9.62
C GLN A 258 9.59 -11.36 9.22
N VAL A 259 8.55 -11.92 8.63
CA VAL A 259 7.29 -11.22 8.34
C VAL A 259 6.08 -12.12 8.61
N VAL A 260 4.92 -11.53 8.86
CA VAL A 260 3.63 -12.23 8.76
C VAL A 260 2.96 -11.85 7.45
N VAL A 261 2.52 -12.87 6.70
CA VAL A 261 1.76 -12.72 5.46
C VAL A 261 0.51 -13.60 5.55
N GLN A 262 -0.63 -12.97 5.80
CA GLN A 262 -1.94 -13.60 5.66
C GLN A 262 -2.72 -12.89 4.56
N TYR A 263 -3.42 -13.66 3.72
CA TYR A 263 -4.16 -13.09 2.61
C TYR A 263 -5.53 -13.75 2.45
N SER A 264 -6.45 -12.99 1.88
CA SER A 264 -7.76 -13.45 1.44
C SER A 264 -7.74 -13.81 -0.05
N ASP A 265 -8.66 -14.68 -0.46
CA ASP A 265 -8.94 -14.96 -1.87
C ASP A 265 -10.29 -14.35 -2.27
N PRO A 266 -10.33 -13.38 -3.20
CA PRO A 266 -11.56 -12.72 -3.62
C PRO A 266 -12.51 -13.64 -4.38
N THR A 267 -12.06 -14.82 -4.81
CA THR A 267 -12.90 -15.85 -5.43
C THR A 267 -13.57 -16.76 -4.39
N ARG A 268 -13.10 -16.73 -3.14
CA ARG A 268 -13.57 -17.56 -2.02
C ARG A 268 -13.82 -16.68 -0.79
N PRO A 269 -15.01 -16.07 -0.67
CA PRO A 269 -15.35 -15.19 0.46
C PRO A 269 -15.11 -15.86 1.82
N GLY A 270 -14.54 -15.10 2.77
CA GLY A 270 -14.19 -15.60 4.11
C GLY A 270 -12.92 -16.47 4.17
N SER A 271 -12.28 -16.74 3.04
CA SER A 271 -11.01 -17.47 3.01
C SER A 271 -9.87 -16.69 3.68
N ARG A 272 -9.02 -17.42 4.38
CA ARG A 272 -7.79 -16.90 5.00
C ARG A 272 -6.69 -17.94 4.82
N TYR A 273 -5.59 -17.49 4.24
CA TYR A 273 -4.42 -18.32 4.00
C TYR A 273 -3.20 -17.70 4.67
N ASN A 274 -2.38 -18.53 5.28
CA ASN A 274 -1.14 -18.13 5.93
C ASN A 274 0.02 -18.63 5.09
N ILE A 275 1.00 -17.76 4.83
CA ILE A 275 2.24 -18.15 4.16
C ILE A 275 3.32 -18.39 5.21
N THR A 276 4.06 -19.48 5.04
CA THR A 276 5.30 -19.76 5.74
C THR A 276 6.37 -20.11 4.72
N GLY A 277 7.62 -19.76 5.01
CA GLY A 277 8.74 -19.96 4.07
C GLY A 277 9.30 -18.65 3.51
N PRO A 278 10.27 -18.74 2.60
CA PRO A 278 10.88 -17.57 1.99
C PRO A 278 9.86 -16.79 1.14
N VAL A 279 9.89 -15.48 1.26
CA VAL A 279 9.08 -14.54 0.47
C VAL A 279 9.96 -13.41 -0.05
N VAL A 280 9.71 -12.99 -1.29
CA VAL A 280 10.29 -11.79 -1.88
C VAL A 280 9.42 -10.60 -1.51
N VAL A 281 10.03 -9.56 -0.95
CA VAL A 281 9.39 -8.28 -0.63
C VAL A 281 10.14 -7.15 -1.33
N ALA A 282 9.41 -6.28 -2.01
CA ALA A 282 9.96 -5.09 -2.65
C ALA A 282 8.92 -3.97 -2.69
N LYS A 283 9.34 -2.72 -2.84
CA LYS A 283 8.45 -1.57 -3.02
C LYS A 283 8.74 -0.92 -4.36
N ASN A 284 7.71 -0.70 -5.18
CA ASN A 284 7.87 0.00 -6.44
C ASN A 284 7.75 1.54 -6.26
N PRO A 285 8.51 2.35 -7.01
CA PRO A 285 9.60 1.93 -7.91
C PRO A 285 10.81 1.40 -7.13
N CYS A 286 11.48 0.37 -7.66
CA CYS A 286 12.72 -0.19 -7.12
C CYS A 286 13.81 -0.14 -8.19
N LEU A 287 15.03 0.23 -7.78
CA LEU A 287 16.12 0.52 -8.72
C LEU A 287 17.45 -0.13 -8.31
N HIS A 288 17.64 -0.42 -7.03
CA HIS A 288 18.84 -1.06 -6.53
C HIS A 288 18.59 -2.56 -6.28
N PRO A 289 19.53 -3.49 -6.58
CA PRO A 289 19.34 -4.91 -6.31
C PRO A 289 19.01 -5.23 -4.85
N GLY A 290 19.51 -4.42 -3.91
CA GLY A 290 19.20 -4.52 -2.48
C GLY A 290 17.77 -4.13 -2.08
N ASP A 291 17.00 -3.51 -2.97
CA ASP A 291 15.60 -3.13 -2.74
C ASP A 291 14.67 -4.35 -2.73
N VAL A 292 15.13 -5.45 -3.33
CA VAL A 292 14.44 -6.74 -3.32
C VAL A 292 14.96 -7.54 -2.15
N ARG A 293 14.12 -7.70 -1.12
CA ARG A 293 14.44 -8.43 0.10
C ARG A 293 13.87 -9.84 0.03
N VAL A 294 14.66 -10.82 0.48
CA VAL A 294 14.17 -12.17 0.76
C VAL A 294 14.00 -12.27 2.27
N LEU A 295 12.75 -12.37 2.71
CA LEU A 295 12.36 -12.45 4.12
C LEU A 295 11.72 -13.80 4.42
N GLN A 296 11.66 -14.16 5.70
CA GLN A 296 11.07 -15.40 6.16
C GLN A 296 9.64 -15.15 6.65
N ALA A 297 8.63 -15.60 5.91
CA ALA A 297 7.27 -15.63 6.40
C ALA A 297 7.13 -16.69 7.50
N VAL A 298 6.54 -16.29 8.63
CA VAL A 298 6.32 -17.14 9.81
C VAL A 298 4.82 -17.25 10.11
N PRO A 299 4.38 -18.28 10.87
CA PRO A 299 2.99 -18.40 11.26
C PRO A 299 2.46 -17.12 11.92
N PRO A 300 1.20 -16.75 11.67
CA PRO A 300 0.65 -15.49 12.14
C PRO A 300 0.62 -15.43 13.67
N LEU A 301 1.18 -14.36 14.19
CA LEU A 301 1.19 -14.03 15.63
C LEU A 301 0.09 -13.02 16.00
N ILE A 302 -0.51 -12.42 14.97
CA ILE A 302 -1.57 -11.41 14.98
C ILE A 302 -2.51 -11.74 13.80
N ASP A 303 -3.81 -11.59 13.99
CA ASP A 303 -4.81 -11.74 12.92
C ASP A 303 -4.89 -10.48 12.06
N MET A 304 -3.99 -10.38 11.07
CA MET A 304 -3.92 -9.27 10.11
C MET A 304 -3.93 -9.80 8.69
N VAL A 305 -5.01 -9.55 7.96
CA VAL A 305 -5.25 -10.08 6.61
C VAL A 305 -5.07 -8.98 5.57
N ASP A 306 -4.46 -9.36 4.44
CA ASP A 306 -4.18 -8.50 3.28
C ASP A 306 -3.22 -7.34 3.60
N CYS A 307 -2.36 -7.53 4.60
CA CYS A 307 -1.19 -6.71 4.89
C CYS A 307 0.07 -7.58 4.99
N VAL A 308 1.24 -6.96 4.80
CA VAL A 308 2.52 -7.54 5.22
C VAL A 308 2.93 -6.90 6.54
N VAL A 309 3.15 -7.72 7.57
CA VAL A 309 3.52 -7.23 8.91
C VAL A 309 5.02 -7.38 9.10
N PHE A 310 5.69 -6.26 9.31
CA PHE A 310 7.14 -6.15 9.50
C PHE A 310 7.52 -6.15 10.98
N PRO A 311 8.73 -6.62 11.33
CA PRO A 311 9.22 -6.61 12.70
C PRO A 311 9.54 -5.18 13.12
N GLN A 312 9.36 -4.90 14.40
CA GLN A 312 9.82 -3.64 15.00
C GLN A 312 11.23 -3.75 15.63
N LYS A 313 11.91 -4.88 15.39
CA LYS A 313 13.26 -5.22 15.86
C LYS A 313 14.22 -5.33 14.69
N GLY A 314 15.50 -5.12 14.97
CA GLY A 314 16.59 -5.39 14.04
C GLY A 314 17.50 -4.20 13.81
N LEU A 315 18.32 -4.32 12.76
CA LEU A 315 19.37 -3.37 12.44
C LEU A 315 18.84 -2.16 11.66
N ARG A 316 17.86 -2.40 10.78
CA ARG A 316 17.23 -1.43 9.89
C ARG A 316 15.78 -1.87 9.62
N PRO A 317 14.81 -0.97 9.46
CA PRO A 317 13.44 -1.36 9.13
C PRO A 317 13.39 -1.95 7.72
N HIS A 318 12.79 -3.14 7.53
CA HIS A 318 12.60 -3.71 6.19
C HIS A 318 11.85 -2.80 5.20
N PRO A 319 10.85 -1.99 5.62
CA PRO A 319 10.33 -0.89 4.80
C PRO A 319 11.43 -0.02 4.19
N ASN A 320 12.34 0.48 5.02
CA ASN A 320 13.41 1.36 4.59
C ASN A 320 14.47 0.64 3.73
N GLU A 321 14.63 -0.67 3.89
CA GLU A 321 15.45 -1.51 3.01
C GLU A 321 14.83 -1.66 1.61
N CYS A 322 13.51 -1.54 1.49
CA CYS A 322 12.78 -1.62 0.23
C CYS A 322 12.62 -0.20 -0.36
N SER A 323 13.65 0.30 -1.05
CA SER A 323 13.61 1.61 -1.72
C SER A 323 13.32 2.80 -0.79
N GLY A 324 13.81 2.76 0.46
CA GLY A 324 13.66 3.86 1.40
C GLY A 324 12.22 4.08 1.90
N SER A 325 11.36 3.09 1.73
CA SER A 325 9.93 3.13 2.04
C SER A 325 9.65 3.25 3.54
N ASP A 326 8.41 3.63 3.86
CA ASP A 326 7.87 3.72 5.22
C ASP A 326 6.53 2.97 5.33
N LEU A 327 5.76 3.25 6.39
CA LEU A 327 4.45 2.63 6.63
C LEU A 327 3.31 3.66 6.58
N ASP A 328 3.45 4.72 5.77
CA ASP A 328 2.46 5.80 5.67
C ASP A 328 1.34 5.57 4.62
N GLY A 329 1.40 4.39 3.99
CA GLY A 329 0.45 3.92 2.97
C GLY A 329 1.11 3.13 1.85
N ASP A 330 2.42 2.91 1.91
CA ASP A 330 3.16 2.17 0.90
C ASP A 330 2.64 0.73 0.74
N ILE A 331 2.60 0.30 -0.53
CA ILE A 331 2.17 -1.03 -0.95
C ILE A 331 3.38 -1.80 -1.46
N TYR A 332 3.55 -3.00 -0.91
CA TYR A 332 4.68 -3.87 -1.14
C TYR A 332 4.30 -5.00 -2.08
N PHE A 333 5.15 -5.25 -3.06
CA PHE A 333 5.15 -6.51 -3.81
C PHE A 333 5.59 -7.62 -2.84
N VAL A 334 4.71 -8.58 -2.58
CA VAL A 334 5.00 -9.76 -1.74
C VAL A 334 4.77 -11.01 -2.58
N CYS A 335 5.80 -11.81 -2.82
CA CYS A 335 5.72 -13.00 -3.66
C CYS A 335 6.34 -14.21 -2.97
N TRP A 336 5.64 -15.34 -3.03
CA TRP A 336 6.07 -16.62 -2.45
C TRP A 336 6.11 -17.72 -3.52
N ASP A 337 6.26 -17.34 -4.79
CA ASP A 337 6.53 -18.29 -5.87
C ASP A 337 7.99 -18.78 -5.75
N PRO A 338 8.23 -20.09 -5.52
CA PRO A 338 9.59 -20.62 -5.38
C PRO A 338 10.50 -20.35 -6.58
N GLU A 339 9.94 -20.22 -7.79
CA GLU A 339 10.74 -19.93 -9.00
C GLU A 339 11.20 -18.46 -9.06
N LEU A 340 10.57 -17.57 -8.29
CA LEU A 340 10.87 -16.13 -8.24
C LEU A 340 11.67 -15.72 -7.01
N ILE A 341 11.95 -16.64 -6.07
CA ILE A 341 12.87 -16.38 -4.96
C ILE A 341 14.30 -16.32 -5.52
N PRO A 342 14.98 -15.17 -5.49
CA PRO A 342 16.33 -15.07 -6.04
C PRO A 342 17.33 -15.87 -5.20
N PRO A 343 18.31 -16.52 -5.84
CA PRO A 343 19.34 -17.29 -5.14
C PRO A 343 20.39 -16.42 -4.44
N ARG A 344 20.48 -15.13 -4.79
CA ARG A 344 21.40 -14.16 -4.21
C ARG A 344 20.62 -12.98 -3.66
N THR A 345 21.18 -12.34 -2.64
CA THR A 345 20.71 -11.07 -2.09
C THR A 345 21.80 -10.02 -2.24
N SER A 346 21.42 -8.76 -2.16
CA SER A 346 22.33 -7.62 -2.09
C SER A 346 22.02 -6.81 -0.85
N GLU A 347 23.02 -6.11 -0.33
CA GLU A 347 22.81 -5.16 0.75
C GLU A 347 21.90 -4.02 0.26
N PRO A 348 20.95 -3.55 1.09
CA PRO A 348 20.07 -2.43 0.74
C PRO A 348 20.87 -1.14 0.54
N MET A 349 20.43 -0.32 -0.42
CA MET A 349 21.03 0.99 -0.65
C MET A 349 20.85 1.89 0.58
N ASP A 350 21.77 2.82 0.81
CA ASP A 350 21.58 3.88 1.80
C ASP A 350 20.60 4.92 1.24
N TYR A 351 19.46 5.05 1.92
CA TYR A 351 18.39 6.00 1.57
C TYR A 351 18.39 7.23 2.47
N THR A 352 19.52 7.54 3.11
CA THR A 352 19.69 8.78 3.87
C THR A 352 19.49 9.96 2.92
N PRO A 353 18.44 10.78 3.12
CA PRO A 353 18.17 11.91 2.23
C PRO A 353 19.18 13.02 2.47
N GLU A 354 19.41 13.85 1.45
CA GLU A 354 20.15 15.08 1.63
C GLU A 354 19.44 16.00 2.64
N PRO A 355 20.20 16.79 3.42
CA PRO A 355 19.62 17.77 4.32
C PRO A 355 18.68 18.71 3.55
N PRO A 356 17.43 18.91 4.00
CA PRO A 356 16.52 19.80 3.32
C PRO A 356 17.03 21.24 3.40
N GLN A 357 16.82 22.02 2.34
CA GLN A 357 17.00 23.47 2.39
C GLN A 357 15.97 24.08 3.33
N ILE A 358 16.42 24.76 4.37
CA ILE A 358 15.56 25.41 5.37
C ILE A 358 15.73 26.91 5.20
N LEU A 359 14.61 27.62 4.99
CA LEU A 359 14.56 29.07 4.96
C LEU A 359 14.73 29.65 6.37
N ASP A 360 15.30 30.83 6.45
CA ASP A 360 15.43 31.61 7.68
C ASP A 360 14.13 32.34 8.08
N HIS A 361 13.18 32.43 7.14
CA HIS A 361 11.85 33.00 7.30
C HIS A 361 10.75 31.97 7.01
N ASP A 362 9.49 32.39 7.18
CA ASP A 362 8.32 31.55 6.94
C ASP A 362 8.00 31.52 5.44
N VAL A 363 7.58 30.37 4.93
CA VAL A 363 7.33 30.17 3.50
C VAL A 363 6.22 31.10 3.00
N THR A 364 6.50 31.82 1.93
CA THR A 364 5.54 32.70 1.24
C THR A 364 4.78 31.97 0.14
N ILE A 365 3.65 32.53 -0.31
CA ILE A 365 2.87 31.92 -1.40
C ILE A 365 3.60 32.08 -2.73
N GLU A 366 4.31 33.19 -2.91
CA GLU A 366 5.12 33.51 -4.08
C GLU A 366 6.24 32.47 -4.27
N GLU A 367 6.90 32.05 -3.20
CA GLU A 367 7.89 30.97 -3.25
C GLU A 367 7.26 29.61 -3.60
N ILE A 368 6.03 29.34 -3.15
CA ILE A 368 5.31 28.12 -3.54
C ILE A 368 4.95 28.16 -5.02
N GLU A 369 4.51 29.31 -5.53
CA GLU A 369 4.21 29.50 -6.96
C GLU A 369 5.47 29.30 -7.80
N GLU A 370 6.59 29.91 -7.42
CA GLU A 370 7.88 29.72 -8.07
C GLU A 370 8.32 28.25 -8.03
N TYR A 371 8.26 27.62 -6.85
CA TYR A 371 8.59 26.20 -6.70
C TYR A 371 7.72 25.32 -7.60
N PHE A 372 6.41 25.60 -7.70
CA PHE A 372 5.51 24.85 -8.56
C PHE A 372 5.85 25.01 -10.04
N THR A 373 6.17 26.23 -10.50
CA THR A 373 6.62 26.46 -11.87
C THR A 373 7.93 25.75 -12.18
N ASN A 374 8.91 25.82 -11.27
CA ASN A 374 10.18 25.13 -11.39
C ASN A 374 10.00 23.61 -11.39
N TYR A 375 9.11 23.07 -10.56
CA TYR A 375 8.79 21.66 -10.54
C TYR A 375 8.24 21.19 -11.89
N ILE A 376 7.24 21.88 -12.46
CA ILE A 376 6.63 21.54 -13.76
C ILE A 376 7.65 21.55 -14.91
N VAL A 377 8.61 22.47 -14.89
CA VAL A 377 9.61 22.58 -15.96
C VAL A 377 10.64 21.44 -15.92
N ASN A 378 10.87 20.84 -14.75
CA ASN A 378 11.94 19.87 -14.53
C ASN A 378 11.46 18.43 -14.29
N ASP A 379 10.15 18.20 -14.07
CA ASP A 379 9.49 16.88 -14.01
C ASP A 379 9.03 16.42 -15.40
#